data_AF-A0AAD1SYT7-F1
#
_entry.id   AF-A0AAD1SYT7-F1
#
_cell.length_a   1.000
_cell.length_b   1.000
_cell.length_c   1.000
_cell.angle_alpha   90.00
_cell.angle_beta   90.00
_cell.angle_gamma   90.00
#
_symmetry.space_group_name_H-M   'P 1'
#
loop_
_entity.id
_entity.type
_entity.pdbx_description
1 polymer ?
#
loop_
_entity_poly.entity_id
_entity_poly.type
_entity_poly.pdbx_seq_one_letter_code
_entity_poly.pdbx_strand_id
1 'polypeptide(L)'
;MAADQDQETGSTGTEQQTQECRADRRSESPSSPPTERDDSAPATKKDIGLLLQEIKQMFDVDLNLMHTETQAVTAQVQASEEDILDLRQEVKSMGDTLKHLQLAITVLQNTLDAMEDRSRRTHIKIRGIPDTVGPSELTLYLRRLTATILPHTHAKKLEFDSHFCINKANCGKGKWSTDGCCREPWRSSAEWSS
;
A
#
# COMPACT_ATOMS: atom_id res chain seq x y z
N MET A 1 19.65 21.59 17.02
CA MET A 1 19.18 20.56 17.98
C MET A 1 18.00 19.87 17.29
N ALA A 2 18.20 18.99 16.31
CA ALA A 2 18.84 17.67 16.35
C ALA A 2 18.15 16.72 17.34
N ALA A 3 17.24 15.90 16.81
CA ALA A 3 16.79 14.66 17.41
C ALA A 3 16.36 13.72 16.27
N ASP A 4 17.34 12.96 15.78
CA ASP A 4 17.18 11.68 15.09
C ASP A 4 16.39 10.71 15.96
N GLN A 5 15.45 10.00 15.35
CA GLN A 5 15.09 8.64 15.79
C GLN A 5 14.90 7.78 14.55
N ASP A 6 15.98 7.07 14.22
CA ASP A 6 15.98 5.82 13.47
C ASP A 6 15.13 4.78 14.19
N GLN A 7 14.28 4.08 13.44
CA GLN A 7 13.82 2.77 13.84
C GLN A 7 13.88 1.82 12.64
N GLU A 8 14.93 1.01 12.66
CA GLU A 8 15.11 -0.17 11.85
C GLU A 8 14.07 -1.27 12.17
N THR A 9 14.03 -2.22 11.23
CA THR A 9 13.69 -3.64 11.36
C THR A 9 12.29 -4.07 10.91
N GLY A 10 12.30 -4.93 9.90
CA GLY A 10 11.12 -5.64 9.41
C GLY A 10 11.32 -6.33 8.07
N SER A 11 12.49 -6.94 7.87
CA SER A 11 12.75 -7.86 6.77
C SER A 11 11.85 -9.10 6.93
N THR A 12 10.97 -9.35 5.97
CA THR A 12 10.42 -10.68 5.71
C THR A 12 10.73 -11.04 4.27
N GLY A 13 11.92 -11.63 4.09
CA GLY A 13 12.25 -12.36 2.89
C GLY A 13 11.33 -13.57 2.75
N THR A 14 10.76 -13.73 1.56
CA THR A 14 10.18 -15.00 1.10
C THR A 14 11.23 -15.67 0.23
N GLU A 15 12.15 -16.38 0.88
CA GLU A 15 13.04 -17.33 0.23
C GLU A 15 12.28 -18.60 -0.16
N GLN A 16 12.49 -18.98 -1.43
CA GLN A 16 12.77 -20.33 -1.92
C GLN A 16 11.84 -21.49 -1.52
N GLN A 17 11.19 -22.07 -2.52
CA GLN A 17 10.82 -23.49 -2.49
C GLN A 17 11.03 -24.11 -3.88
N THR A 18 12.31 -24.29 -4.27
CA THR A 18 12.67 -25.20 -5.35
C THR A 18 12.91 -26.57 -4.74
N GLN A 19 11.98 -27.47 -5.01
CA GLN A 19 11.91 -28.81 -4.45
C GLN A 19 12.92 -29.72 -5.15
N GLU A 20 14.04 -29.98 -4.47
CA GLU A 20 15.10 -30.90 -4.88
C GLU A 20 14.65 -32.35 -4.63
N CYS A 21 14.26 -33.07 -5.69
CA CYS A 21 13.97 -34.51 -5.63
C CYS A 21 15.27 -35.33 -5.62
N ARG A 22 15.89 -35.47 -4.44
CA ARG A 22 16.90 -36.52 -4.17
C ARG A 22 16.20 -37.77 -3.64
N ALA A 23 16.21 -38.83 -4.45
CA ALA A 23 15.81 -40.17 -4.02
C ALA A 23 17.05 -41.04 -3.80
N ASP A 24 17.13 -41.59 -2.60
CA ASP A 24 18.12 -42.50 -2.05
C ASP A 24 17.92 -43.96 -2.49
N ARG A 25 19.03 -44.73 -2.47
CA ARG A 25 19.20 -46.19 -2.26
C ARG A 25 18.96 -47.21 -3.39
N ARG A 26 20.07 -47.85 -3.80
CA ARG A 26 20.45 -49.27 -3.50
C ARG A 26 21.89 -49.46 -4.02
N SER A 27 22.94 -49.68 -3.23
CA SER A 27 23.27 -50.85 -2.38
C SER A 27 23.16 -52.18 -3.11
N GLU A 28 24.17 -52.52 -3.92
CA GLU A 28 24.64 -53.90 -4.11
C GLU A 28 26.17 -53.91 -4.15
N SER A 29 26.77 -54.55 -3.14
CA SER A 29 28.18 -54.94 -3.13
C SER A 29 28.34 -56.27 -3.89
N PRO A 30 29.44 -56.43 -4.62
CA PRO A 30 30.11 -57.72 -4.62
C PRO A 30 31.58 -57.59 -4.22
N SER A 31 31.90 -58.21 -3.08
CA SER A 31 33.09 -59.03 -2.80
C SER A 31 34.27 -58.96 -3.78
N SER A 32 35.42 -58.47 -3.28
CA SER A 32 36.79 -58.79 -3.73
C SER A 32 37.11 -60.30 -3.55
N PRO A 33 38.22 -60.92 -4.06
CA PRO A 33 39.60 -60.40 -4.06
C PRO A 33 40.49 -60.95 -5.23
N PRO A 34 41.81 -61.13 -5.07
CA PRO A 34 42.89 -60.19 -5.35
C PRO A 34 43.78 -60.65 -6.51
N THR A 35 44.47 -59.77 -7.25
CA THR A 35 45.73 -60.16 -7.91
C THR A 35 46.60 -58.94 -8.19
N GLU A 36 47.58 -58.72 -7.32
CA GLU A 36 48.81 -58.04 -7.71
C GLU A 36 49.47 -58.84 -8.84
N ARG A 37 49.55 -58.23 -10.02
CA ARG A 37 50.55 -58.59 -11.03
C ARG A 37 51.27 -57.30 -11.41
N ASP A 38 52.37 -57.08 -10.72
CA ASP A 38 53.47 -56.23 -11.17
C ASP A 38 54.09 -56.86 -12.42
N ASP A 39 53.52 -56.55 -13.58
CA ASP A 39 54.18 -56.72 -14.89
C ASP A 39 54.02 -55.40 -15.65
N SER A 40 54.61 -54.34 -15.10
CA SER A 40 54.71 -53.04 -15.74
C SER A 40 55.76 -53.12 -16.86
N ALA A 41 55.36 -53.58 -18.05
CA ALA A 41 56.12 -53.30 -19.26
C ALA A 41 56.32 -51.77 -19.37
N PRO A 42 57.53 -51.28 -19.70
CA PRO A 42 57.78 -49.84 -19.74
C PRO A 42 56.82 -49.20 -20.75
N ALA A 43 56.00 -48.25 -20.27
CA ALA A 43 55.04 -47.52 -21.09
C ALA A 43 55.73 -47.06 -22.38
N THR A 44 55.21 -47.47 -23.53
CA THR A 44 55.85 -47.11 -24.78
C THR A 44 55.62 -45.62 -25.05
N LYS A 45 56.54 -44.97 -25.75
CA LYS A 45 56.38 -43.55 -26.14
C LYS A 45 55.05 -43.28 -26.85
N LYS A 46 54.46 -44.30 -27.49
CA LYS A 46 53.16 -44.25 -28.16
C LYS A 46 52.01 -44.13 -27.15
N ASP A 47 52.04 -44.86 -26.05
CA ASP A 47 51.00 -44.85 -25.02
C ASP A 47 50.98 -43.49 -24.30
N ILE A 48 52.16 -42.94 -24.00
CA ILE A 48 52.31 -41.58 -23.45
C ILE A 48 51.79 -40.54 -24.45
N GLY A 49 52.06 -40.73 -25.75
CA GLY A 49 51.55 -39.85 -26.80
C GLY A 49 50.02 -39.84 -26.92
N LEU A 50 49.38 -41.01 -26.80
CA LEU A 50 47.92 -41.14 -26.80
C LEU A 50 47.29 -40.49 -25.56
N LEU A 51 47.90 -40.70 -24.38
CA LEU A 51 47.45 -40.08 -23.13
C LEU A 51 47.55 -38.54 -23.20
N LEU A 52 48.65 -38.00 -23.75
CA LEU A 52 48.79 -36.55 -23.96
C LEU A 52 47.74 -36.01 -24.94
N GLN A 53 47.40 -36.78 -25.97
CA GLN A 53 46.35 -36.40 -26.92
C GLN A 53 44.97 -36.40 -26.27
N GLU A 54 44.66 -37.40 -25.45
CA GLU A 54 43.40 -37.49 -24.70
C GLU A 54 43.27 -36.36 -23.68
N ILE A 55 44.33 -36.09 -22.90
CA ILE A 55 44.38 -34.96 -21.97
C ILE A 55 44.14 -33.64 -22.70
N LYS A 56 44.79 -33.45 -23.85
CA LYS A 56 44.57 -32.26 -24.68
C LYS A 56 43.11 -32.13 -25.11
N GLN A 57 42.51 -33.23 -25.60
CA GLN A 57 41.11 -33.22 -26.04
C GLN A 57 40.15 -32.90 -24.89
N MET A 58 40.38 -33.44 -23.68
CA MET A 58 39.58 -33.10 -22.51
C MET A 58 39.69 -31.61 -22.18
N PHE A 59 40.91 -31.05 -22.15
CA PHE A 59 41.07 -29.62 -21.90
C PHE A 59 40.42 -28.75 -22.98
N ASP A 60 40.49 -29.14 -24.26
CA ASP A 60 39.82 -28.42 -25.33
C ASP A 60 38.29 -28.44 -25.15
N VAL A 61 37.71 -29.56 -24.71
CA VAL A 61 36.28 -29.66 -24.39
C VAL A 61 35.92 -28.77 -23.19
N ASP A 62 36.67 -28.86 -22.10
CA ASP A 62 36.43 -28.09 -20.89
C ASP A 62 36.58 -26.58 -21.14
N LEU A 63 37.59 -26.16 -21.91
CA LEU A 63 37.77 -24.76 -22.28
C LEU A 63 36.59 -24.23 -23.12
N ASN A 64 36.09 -25.04 -24.06
CA ASN A 64 34.92 -24.67 -24.85
C ASN A 64 33.66 -24.58 -23.98
N LEU A 65 33.46 -25.54 -23.07
CA LEU A 65 32.34 -25.51 -22.13
C LEU A 65 32.40 -24.26 -21.24
N MET A 66 33.54 -24.03 -20.59
CA MET A 66 33.78 -22.83 -19.77
C MET A 66 33.55 -21.53 -20.55
N HIS A 67 33.96 -21.49 -21.82
CA HIS A 67 33.73 -20.34 -22.68
C HIS A 67 32.22 -20.11 -22.91
N THR A 68 31.46 -21.17 -23.21
CA THR A 68 30.00 -21.07 -23.41
C THR A 68 29.27 -20.68 -22.12
N GLU A 69 29.66 -21.22 -20.98
CA GLU A 69 29.09 -20.86 -19.68
C GLU A 69 29.40 -19.40 -19.31
N THR A 70 30.64 -18.95 -19.56
CA THR A 70 31.03 -17.56 -19.33
C THR A 70 30.21 -16.60 -20.21
N GLN A 71 29.98 -16.96 -21.48
CA GLN A 71 29.11 -16.17 -22.37
C GLN A 71 27.66 -16.13 -21.88
N ALA A 72 27.11 -17.27 -21.45
CA ALA A 72 25.74 -17.36 -20.94
C ALA A 72 25.56 -16.51 -19.68
N VAL A 73 26.50 -16.59 -18.73
CA VAL A 73 26.49 -15.76 -17.52
C VAL A 73 26.62 -14.28 -17.87
N THR A 74 27.48 -13.92 -18.82
CA THR A 74 27.64 -12.52 -19.26
C THR A 74 26.34 -11.97 -19.85
N ALA A 75 25.65 -12.76 -20.69
CA ALA A 75 24.35 -12.36 -21.25
C ALA A 75 23.28 -12.21 -20.16
N GLN A 76 23.26 -13.12 -19.17
CA GLN A 76 22.34 -13.04 -18.04
C GLN A 76 22.59 -11.81 -17.17
N VAL A 77 23.85 -11.44 -16.93
CA VAL A 77 24.22 -10.23 -16.19
C VAL A 77 23.74 -8.99 -16.94
N GLN A 78 23.96 -8.92 -18.25
CA GLN A 78 23.49 -7.78 -19.07
C GLN A 78 21.96 -7.63 -19.05
N ALA A 79 21.22 -8.74 -19.19
CA ALA A 79 19.76 -8.71 -19.09
C ALA A 79 19.30 -8.24 -17.69
N SER A 80 19.96 -8.74 -16.63
CA SER A 80 19.64 -8.32 -15.26
C SER A 80 19.95 -6.84 -15.01
N GLU A 81 21.01 -6.30 -15.63
CA GLU A 81 21.35 -4.88 -15.55
C GLU A 81 20.30 -3.99 -16.24
N GLU A 82 19.77 -4.42 -17.39
CA GLU A 82 18.67 -3.74 -18.10
C GLU A 82 17.40 -3.74 -17.24
N ASP A 83 17.01 -4.89 -16.68
CA ASP A 83 15.86 -5.00 -15.77
C ASP A 83 15.99 -4.07 -14.56
N ILE A 84 17.20 -3.96 -13.98
CA ILE A 84 17.47 -3.06 -12.86
C ILE A 84 17.30 -1.59 -13.26
N LEU A 85 17.71 -1.20 -14.48
CA LEU A 85 17.53 0.16 -14.98
C LEU A 85 16.05 0.49 -15.18
N ASP A 86 15.29 -0.43 -15.76
CA ASP A 86 13.86 -0.27 -15.98
C ASP A 86 13.10 -0.15 -14.66
N LEU A 87 13.39 -1.02 -13.69
CA LEU A 87 12.82 -0.95 -12.34
C LEU A 87 13.15 0.37 -11.64
N ARG A 88 14.38 0.88 -11.79
CA ARG A 88 14.76 2.19 -11.23
C ARG A 88 13.98 3.33 -11.87
N GLN A 89 13.73 3.27 -13.18
CA GLN A 89 12.92 4.25 -13.88
C GLN A 89 11.45 4.20 -13.44
N GLU A 90 10.90 3.00 -13.28
CA GLU A 90 9.53 2.80 -12.80
C GLU A 90 9.37 3.35 -11.38
N VAL A 91 10.26 2.99 -10.45
CA VAL A 91 10.25 3.49 -9.06
C VAL A 91 10.33 5.01 -9.02
N LYS A 92 11.16 5.62 -9.87
CA LYS A 92 11.24 7.08 -9.98
C LYS A 92 9.91 7.68 -10.46
N SER A 93 9.31 7.10 -11.50
CA SER A 93 8.02 7.57 -12.03
C SER A 93 6.90 7.46 -11.00
N MET A 94 6.86 6.36 -10.23
CA MET A 94 5.92 6.17 -9.13
C MET A 94 6.16 7.18 -8.00
N GLY A 95 7.41 7.47 -7.67
CA GLY A 95 7.76 8.51 -6.70
C GLY A 95 7.22 9.89 -7.12
N ASP A 96 7.27 10.22 -8.40
CA ASP A 96 6.75 11.49 -8.90
C ASP A 96 5.21 11.53 -8.92
N THR A 97 4.53 10.44 -9.27
CA THR A 97 3.06 10.38 -9.19
C THR A 97 2.56 10.49 -7.74
N LEU A 98 3.23 9.84 -6.79
CA LEU A 98 2.90 9.95 -5.37
C LEU A 98 3.03 11.39 -4.85
N LYS A 99 4.07 12.13 -5.26
CA LYS A 99 4.19 13.56 -4.92
C LYS A 99 3.03 14.39 -5.45
N HIS A 100 2.62 14.16 -6.71
CA HIS A 100 1.49 14.87 -7.30
C HIS A 100 0.17 14.55 -6.58
N LEU A 101 -0.06 13.29 -6.23
CA LEU A 101 -1.23 12.89 -5.47
C LEU A 101 -1.23 13.52 -4.07
N GLN A 102 -0.09 13.55 -3.39
CA GLN A 102 0.03 14.19 -2.07
C GLN A 102 -0.29 15.69 -2.12
N LEU A 103 0.20 16.39 -3.16
CA LEU A 103 -0.14 17.79 -3.38
C LEU A 103 -1.64 17.98 -3.64
N ALA A 104 -2.25 17.13 -4.47
CA ALA A 104 -3.68 17.18 -4.75
C ALA A 104 -4.52 16.96 -3.48
N ILE A 105 -4.16 15.98 -2.65
CA ILE A 105 -4.82 15.71 -1.37
C ILE A 105 -4.72 16.94 -0.46
N THR A 106 -3.54 17.56 -0.36
CA THR A 106 -3.33 18.75 0.48
C THR A 106 -4.19 19.92 0.00
N VAL A 107 -4.28 20.14 -1.31
CA VAL A 107 -5.15 21.18 -1.88
C VAL A 107 -6.61 20.88 -1.57
N LEU A 108 -7.07 19.63 -1.74
CA LEU A 108 -8.44 19.24 -1.44
C LEU A 108 -8.78 19.44 0.05
N GLN A 109 -7.89 19.06 0.96
CA GLN A 109 -8.06 19.31 2.39
C GLN A 109 -8.20 20.80 2.69
N ASN A 110 -7.30 21.64 2.17
CA ASN A 110 -7.39 23.09 2.35
C ASN A 110 -8.70 23.67 1.78
N THR A 111 -9.20 23.15 0.66
CA THR A 111 -10.48 23.59 0.10
C THR A 111 -11.67 23.16 0.96
N LEU A 112 -11.63 21.95 1.54
CA LEU A 112 -12.67 21.47 2.45
C LEU A 112 -12.70 22.30 3.73
N ASP A 113 -11.55 22.58 4.33
CA ASP A 113 -11.42 23.41 5.52
C ASP A 113 -11.96 24.83 5.25
N ALA A 114 -11.59 25.42 4.11
CA ALA A 114 -12.10 26.73 3.72
C ALA A 114 -13.62 26.74 3.50
N MET A 115 -14.19 25.66 2.95
CA MET A 115 -15.63 25.50 2.80
C MET A 115 -16.34 25.32 4.15
N GLU A 116 -15.76 24.52 5.04
CA GLU A 116 -16.29 24.33 6.38
C GLU A 116 -16.26 25.64 7.16
N ASP A 117 -15.17 26.40 7.09
CA ASP A 117 -15.07 27.71 7.73
C ASP A 117 -16.09 28.71 7.18
N ARG A 118 -16.29 28.74 5.85
CA ARG A 118 -17.33 29.57 5.24
C ARG A 118 -18.72 29.16 5.70
N SER A 119 -19.00 27.86 5.81
CA SER A 119 -20.26 27.34 6.34
C SER A 119 -20.43 27.75 7.81
N ARG A 120 -19.41 27.60 8.66
CA ARG A 120 -19.48 27.99 10.07
C ARG A 120 -19.70 29.48 10.27
N ARG A 121 -19.18 30.36 9.39
CA ARG A 121 -19.39 31.82 9.48
C ARG A 121 -20.85 32.23 9.36
N THR A 122 -21.68 31.46 8.67
CA THR A 122 -23.11 31.76 8.48
C THR A 122 -24.02 31.06 9.50
N HIS A 123 -23.47 30.17 10.35
CA HIS A 123 -24.25 29.38 11.30
C HIS A 123 -23.82 29.65 12.74
N ILE A 124 -24.80 29.90 13.61
CA ILE A 124 -24.57 30.07 15.05
C ILE A 124 -25.13 28.85 15.78
N LYS A 125 -24.29 28.21 16.61
CA LYS A 125 -24.72 27.13 17.50
C LYS A 125 -25.18 27.71 18.82
N ILE A 126 -26.47 27.62 19.11
CA ILE A 126 -27.07 28.05 20.38
C ILE A 126 -27.30 26.81 21.24
N ARG A 127 -26.69 26.78 22.44
CA ARG A 127 -26.84 25.70 23.42
C ARG A 127 -27.78 26.13 24.55
N GLY A 128 -28.43 25.17 25.20
CA GLY A 128 -29.30 25.43 26.36
C GLY A 128 -30.71 25.90 26.01
N ILE A 129 -31.17 25.66 24.78
CA ILE A 129 -32.59 25.83 24.43
C ILE A 129 -33.37 24.74 25.16
N PRO A 130 -34.43 25.07 25.93
CA PRO A 130 -35.23 24.07 26.63
C PRO A 130 -35.83 23.06 25.65
N ASP A 131 -35.79 21.77 25.98
CA ASP A 131 -36.35 20.69 25.14
C ASP A 131 -37.88 20.82 24.92
N THR A 132 -38.55 21.63 25.73
CA THR A 132 -39.98 21.96 25.57
C THR A 132 -40.26 22.87 24.37
N VAL A 133 -39.24 23.57 23.84
CA VAL A 133 -39.41 24.46 22.69
C VAL A 133 -39.40 23.62 21.42
N GLY A 134 -40.59 23.43 20.84
CA GLY A 134 -40.74 22.74 19.57
C GLY A 134 -40.14 23.52 18.40
N PRO A 135 -39.89 22.87 17.25
CA PRO A 135 -39.32 23.51 16.06
C PRO A 135 -40.19 24.66 15.52
N SER A 136 -41.51 24.60 15.71
CA SER A 136 -42.45 25.68 15.34
C SER A 136 -42.33 26.93 16.22
N GLU A 137 -41.90 26.78 17.48
CA GLU A 137 -41.80 27.86 18.46
C GLU A 137 -40.38 28.42 18.59
N LEU A 138 -39.39 27.69 18.08
CA LEU A 138 -37.97 28.03 18.14
C LEU A 138 -37.67 29.43 17.61
N THR A 139 -38.24 29.81 16.46
CA THR A 139 -38.01 31.13 15.87
C THR A 139 -38.50 32.26 16.77
N LEU A 140 -39.64 32.06 17.44
CA LEU A 140 -40.19 32.99 18.42
C LEU A 140 -39.30 33.06 19.67
N TYR A 141 -38.86 31.91 20.17
CA TYR A 141 -37.94 31.81 21.29
C TYR A 141 -36.62 32.52 21.01
N LEU A 142 -36.01 32.29 19.85
CA LEU A 142 -34.78 32.95 19.41
C LEU A 142 -34.97 34.46 19.29
N ARG A 143 -36.06 34.94 18.68
CA ARG A 143 -36.36 36.38 18.63
C ARG A 143 -36.44 37.01 20.01
N ARG A 144 -37.08 36.32 20.98
CA ARG A 144 -37.19 36.80 22.36
C ARG A 144 -35.84 36.83 23.07
N LEU A 145 -35.03 35.78 22.89
CA LEU A 145 -33.67 35.68 23.41
C LEU A 145 -32.82 36.84 22.86
N THR A 146 -32.82 37.05 21.55
CA THR A 146 -32.05 38.12 20.90
C THR A 146 -32.50 39.50 21.38
N ALA A 147 -33.81 39.75 21.51
CA ALA A 147 -34.32 41.03 22.03
C ALA A 147 -33.94 41.28 23.49
N THR A 148 -33.78 40.21 24.29
CA THR A 148 -33.36 40.31 25.69
C THR A 148 -31.87 40.62 25.82
N ILE A 149 -31.03 40.00 24.97
CA ILE A 149 -29.56 40.13 25.05
C ILE A 149 -29.07 41.37 24.29
N LEU A 150 -29.72 41.71 23.17
CA LEU A 150 -29.34 42.80 22.27
C LEU A 150 -30.52 43.77 22.07
N PRO A 151 -30.91 44.55 23.09
CA PRO A 151 -32.10 45.39 23.05
C PRO A 151 -32.03 46.55 22.04
N HIS A 152 -30.85 46.83 21.47
CA HIS A 152 -30.61 47.97 20.56
C HIS A 152 -30.14 47.55 19.16
N THR A 153 -30.33 46.29 18.75
CA THR A 153 -30.02 45.91 17.36
C THR A 153 -30.99 46.59 16.40
N HIS A 154 -30.47 47.51 15.58
CA HIS A 154 -31.20 48.20 14.50
C HIS A 154 -31.50 47.32 13.27
N ALA A 155 -31.43 45.99 13.39
CA ALA A 155 -31.66 45.07 12.29
C ALA A 155 -33.16 45.10 11.89
N LYS A 156 -33.46 45.66 10.72
CA LYS A 156 -34.83 45.91 10.22
C LYS A 156 -35.70 44.65 10.11
N LYS A 157 -35.10 43.45 10.04
CA LYS A 157 -35.79 42.16 10.05
C LYS A 157 -34.76 41.05 10.26
N LEU A 158 -34.85 40.30 11.35
CA LEU A 158 -34.08 39.05 11.52
C LEU A 158 -34.87 37.94 10.82
N GLU A 159 -34.39 37.55 9.65
CA GLU A 159 -34.86 36.37 8.92
C GLU A 159 -34.02 35.19 9.37
N PHE A 160 -34.70 34.21 9.97
CA PHE A 160 -34.08 32.94 10.36
C PHE A 160 -34.45 31.95 9.27
N ASP A 161 -33.47 31.55 8.46
CA ASP A 161 -33.68 30.51 7.46
C ASP A 161 -33.87 29.17 8.18
N SER A 162 -34.99 28.50 7.94
CA SER A 162 -35.52 27.42 8.80
C SER A 162 -34.88 26.06 8.53
N HIS A 163 -33.61 26.02 8.13
CA HIS A 163 -32.84 24.79 8.04
C HIS A 163 -32.35 24.38 9.43
N PHE A 164 -33.27 23.83 10.22
CA PHE A 164 -33.00 23.39 11.57
C PHE A 164 -32.59 21.92 11.58
N CYS A 165 -31.35 21.66 12.01
CA CYS A 165 -30.84 20.31 12.18
C CYS A 165 -30.61 20.04 13.66
N ILE A 166 -31.57 19.35 14.27
CA ILE A 166 -31.45 18.86 15.65
C ILE A 166 -30.43 17.74 15.62
N ASN A 167 -29.25 18.01 16.18
CA ASN A 167 -28.26 16.98 16.41
C ASN A 167 -28.71 16.13 17.61
N LYS A 168 -29.70 15.26 17.41
CA LYS A 168 -29.99 14.21 18.39
C LYS A 168 -28.75 13.34 18.42
N ALA A 169 -28.13 13.18 19.58
CA ALA A 169 -26.90 12.42 19.82
C ALA A 169 -27.00 10.91 19.52
N ASN A 170 -27.98 10.48 18.71
CA ASN A 170 -28.33 9.09 18.47
C ASN A 170 -28.84 8.84 17.03
N CYS A 171 -28.25 9.49 16.03
CA CYS A 171 -28.42 9.05 14.64
C CYS A 171 -27.63 7.75 14.44
N GLY A 172 -28.25 6.63 14.81
CA GLY A 172 -27.65 5.31 14.74
C GLY A 172 -27.27 4.96 13.30
N LYS A 173 -25.96 4.74 13.07
CA LYS A 173 -25.34 3.98 11.94
C LYS A 173 -26.00 4.10 10.54
N GLY A 174 -26.66 5.20 10.22
CA GLY A 174 -27.43 5.36 8.99
C GLY A 174 -27.07 6.66 8.29
N LYS A 175 -26.28 6.53 7.22
CA LYS A 175 -25.98 7.50 6.15
C LYS A 175 -26.17 8.98 6.51
N TRP A 176 -25.05 9.65 6.73
CA TRP A 176 -24.97 11.12 6.69
C TRP A 176 -25.46 11.62 5.31
N SER A 177 -26.41 12.55 5.31
CA SER A 177 -26.71 13.35 4.12
C SER A 177 -25.54 14.30 3.85
N THR A 178 -25.27 14.64 2.59
CA THR A 178 -24.24 15.62 2.18
C THR A 178 -24.42 17.00 2.83
N ASP A 179 -25.60 17.27 3.37
CA ASP A 179 -25.96 18.52 4.05
C ASP A 179 -25.73 18.47 5.57
N GLY A 180 -25.13 17.40 6.12
CA GLY A 180 -24.76 17.31 7.53
C GLY A 180 -25.94 17.17 8.51
N CYS A 181 -27.15 16.92 8.02
CA CYS A 181 -28.36 16.78 8.82
C CYS A 181 -28.88 15.34 8.81
N CYS A 182 -29.26 14.83 9.99
CA CYS A 182 -30.04 13.61 10.07
C CYS A 182 -31.43 13.91 9.51
N ARG A 183 -31.69 13.53 8.25
CA ARG A 183 -33.06 13.40 7.75
C ARG A 183 -33.67 12.21 8.48
N GLU A 184 -34.42 12.45 9.55
CA GLU A 184 -35.45 11.50 9.92
C GLU A 184 -36.39 11.38 8.70
N PRO A 185 -36.67 10.17 8.20
CA PRO A 185 -37.75 9.99 7.26
C PRO A 185 -39.01 10.35 8.04
N TRP A 186 -39.49 11.59 7.89
CA TRP A 186 -40.84 11.92 8.29
C TRP A 186 -41.74 10.92 7.59
N ARG A 187 -42.28 9.97 8.36
CA ARG A 187 -43.40 9.16 7.92
C ARG A 187 -44.42 10.18 7.42
N SER A 188 -44.66 10.13 6.12
CA SER A 188 -45.79 10.77 5.47
C SER A 188 -47.02 10.53 6.35
N SER A 189 -47.58 11.59 6.95
CA SER A 189 -48.85 11.58 7.67
C SER A 189 -50.05 11.39 6.72
N ALA A 190 -49.89 10.68 5.60
CA ALA A 190 -50.97 10.30 4.70
C ALA A 190 -51.37 8.84 4.97
N GLU A 191 -51.91 8.56 6.17
CA GLU A 191 -52.60 7.28 6.44
C GLU A 191 -53.45 7.34 7.72
N TRP A 192 -54.12 8.46 7.99
CA TRP A 192 -55.20 8.54 8.98
C TRP A 192 -56.38 9.30 8.36
N SER A 193 -56.97 8.74 7.30
CA SER A 193 -58.31 9.07 6.79
C SER A 193 -58.73 8.06 5.72
N SER A 194 -59.21 6.90 6.15
CA SER A 194 -60.37 6.15 5.61
C SER A 194 -60.54 4.85 6.39
#